data_AF-A0A4V2RJ70-F1
#
_entry.id   AF-A0A4V2RJ70-F1
#
_cell.length_a   1.000
_cell.length_b   1.000
_cell.length_c   1.000
_cell.angle_alpha   90.00
_cell.angle_beta   90.00
_cell.angle_gamma   90.00
#
_symmetry.space_group_name_H-M   'P 1'
#
loop_
_entity.id
_entity.type
_entity.pdbx_description
1 polymer ?
#
loop_
_entity_poly.entity_id
_entity_poly.type
_entity_poly.pdbx_seq_one_letter_code
_entity_poly.pdbx_strand_id
1 'polypeptide(L)'
;MRLTTTGLLAASLLALTVPALADTTKAPTRKTLEQVANELSAKGYTIREIEMDDGHFEAKIVDTKNVVSEAKIDGYTGEILRLERED
;
A
#
# COMPACT_ATOMS: atom_id res chain seq x y z
N MET A 1 35.84 32.36 56.50
CA MET A 1 37.26 31.97 56.38
C MET A 1 37.31 30.45 56.40
N ARG A 2 37.87 29.83 55.35
CA ARG A 2 38.16 28.37 55.15
C ARG A 2 36.95 27.50 54.72
N LEU A 3 36.91 27.07 53.44
CA LEU A 3 37.47 25.82 52.84
C LEU A 3 36.64 24.59 53.25
N THR A 4 36.22 23.60 52.44
CA THR A 4 36.42 23.18 51.04
C THR A 4 35.52 21.96 50.77
N THR A 5 35.03 21.83 49.53
CA THR A 5 34.99 20.61 48.69
C THR A 5 34.55 19.26 49.29
N THR A 6 33.49 18.64 48.74
CA THR A 6 33.54 17.40 47.89
C THR A 6 32.22 16.63 47.92
N GLY A 7 31.78 16.19 46.72
CA GLY A 7 30.98 14.98 46.53
C GLY A 7 29.48 15.24 46.39
N LEU A 8 28.75 14.59 45.49
CA LEU A 8 29.06 13.53 44.55
C LEU A 8 27.91 13.56 43.52
N LEU A 9 28.26 13.42 42.26
CA LEU A 9 27.32 13.18 41.17
C LEU A 9 26.41 11.98 41.50
N ALA A 10 25.10 12.16 41.43
CA ALA A 10 24.15 11.06 41.28
C ALA A 10 23.15 11.41 40.18
N ALA A 11 23.60 11.22 38.95
CA ALA A 11 22.78 11.19 37.76
C ALA A 11 21.70 10.11 37.92
N SER A 12 20.44 10.52 38.06
CA SER A 12 19.29 9.63 37.93
C SER A 12 18.64 9.89 36.58
N LEU A 13 19.29 9.43 35.51
CA LEU A 13 18.60 9.20 34.24
C LEU A 13 17.68 8.01 34.46
N LEU A 14 16.38 8.27 34.71
CA LEU A 14 15.37 7.25 34.52
C LEU A 14 15.33 6.91 33.03
N ALA A 15 15.83 5.72 32.70
CA ALA A 15 15.70 5.14 31.37
C ALA A 15 14.20 4.94 31.07
N LEU A 16 13.64 5.77 30.20
CA LEU A 16 12.36 5.51 29.57
C LEU A 16 12.55 4.30 28.64
N THR A 17 12.08 3.14 29.06
CA THR A 17 11.97 1.96 28.19
C THR A 17 10.88 2.24 27.17
N VAL A 18 11.27 2.74 25.99
CA VAL A 18 10.37 2.81 24.84
C VAL A 18 10.26 1.39 24.30
N PRO A 19 9.08 0.74 24.30
CA PRO A 19 8.94 -0.53 23.60
C PRO A 19 9.17 -0.22 22.12
N ALA A 20 10.23 -0.80 21.56
CA ALA A 20 10.45 -0.78 20.12
C ALA A 20 9.25 -1.49 19.48
N LEU A 21 8.40 -0.73 18.79
CA LEU A 21 7.42 -1.29 17.88
C LEU A 21 8.23 -1.95 16.77
N ALA A 22 8.26 -3.29 16.78
CA ALA A 22 8.73 -4.04 15.64
C ALA A 22 7.71 -3.82 14.52
N ASP A 23 7.88 -2.76 13.74
CA ASP A 23 7.24 -2.62 12.44
C ASP A 23 7.83 -3.71 11.55
N THR A 24 7.17 -4.86 11.55
CA THR A 24 7.35 -5.89 10.53
C THR A 24 6.95 -5.25 9.22
N THR A 25 7.92 -4.68 8.50
CA THR A 25 7.80 -4.31 7.10
C THR A 25 7.41 -5.57 6.32
N LYS A 26 6.10 -5.80 6.23
CA LYS A 26 5.50 -6.83 5.40
C LYS A 26 5.90 -6.49 3.97
N ALA A 27 6.61 -7.39 3.30
CA ALA A 27 6.91 -7.22 1.90
C ALA A 27 5.61 -6.91 1.13
N PRO A 28 5.63 -5.97 0.16
CA PRO A 28 4.44 -5.60 -0.59
C PRO A 28 3.84 -6.88 -1.18
N THR A 29 2.65 -7.21 -0.72
CA THR A 29 1.94 -8.41 -1.18
C THR A 29 1.14 -8.03 -2.41
N ARG A 30 1.19 -8.86 -3.44
CA ARG A 30 0.36 -8.69 -4.65
C ARG A 30 -1.11 -8.63 -4.25
N LYS A 31 -1.88 -7.77 -4.90
CA LYS A 31 -3.34 -7.72 -4.76
C LYS A 31 -3.96 -9.01 -5.31
N THR A 32 -5.12 -9.36 -4.77
CA THR A 32 -5.96 -10.42 -5.32
C THR A 32 -6.83 -9.88 -6.45
N LEU A 33 -7.35 -10.78 -7.30
CA LEU A 33 -8.32 -10.43 -8.33
C LEU A 33 -9.54 -9.69 -7.74
N GLU A 34 -10.05 -10.17 -6.60
CA GLU A 34 -11.19 -9.55 -5.91
C GLU A 34 -10.87 -8.12 -5.45
N GLN A 35 -9.67 -7.86 -4.92
CA GLN A 35 -9.25 -6.52 -4.52
C GLN A 35 -9.22 -5.56 -5.72
N VAL A 36 -8.64 -6.00 -6.84
CA VAL A 36 -8.58 -5.19 -8.06
C VAL A 36 -9.98 -4.96 -8.64
N ALA A 37 -10.83 -6.00 -8.69
CA ALA A 37 -12.20 -5.88 -9.17
C ALA A 37 -13.00 -4.88 -8.32
N ASN A 38 -12.91 -4.96 -6.98
CA ASN A 38 -13.57 -4.03 -6.08
C ASN A 38 -13.10 -2.58 -6.28
N GLU A 39 -11.81 -2.37 -6.48
CA GLU A 39 -11.23 -1.03 -6.76
C GLU A 39 -11.69 -0.48 -8.11
N LEU A 40 -11.79 -1.31 -9.15
CA LEU A 40 -12.34 -0.93 -10.45
C LEU A 40 -13.83 -0.60 -10.35
N SER A 41 -14.61 -1.41 -9.63
CA SER A 41 -16.03 -1.12 -9.38
C SER A 41 -16.23 0.18 -8.60
N ALA A 42 -15.39 0.45 -7.60
CA ALA A 42 -15.42 1.70 -6.85
C ALA A 42 -15.10 2.93 -7.72
N LYS A 43 -14.33 2.75 -8.81
CA LYS A 43 -14.06 3.78 -9.83
C LYS A 43 -15.20 3.95 -10.84
N GLY A 44 -16.28 3.15 -10.75
CA GLY A 44 -17.45 3.24 -11.61
C GLY A 44 -17.38 2.35 -12.86
N TYR A 45 -16.43 1.41 -12.90
CA TYR A 45 -16.33 0.44 -13.99
C TYR A 45 -17.16 -0.82 -13.71
N THR A 46 -17.82 -1.33 -14.74
CA THR A 46 -18.37 -2.69 -14.73
C THR A 46 -17.32 -3.64 -15.31
N ILE A 47 -16.92 -4.65 -14.54
CA ILE A 47 -15.93 -5.64 -14.97
C ILE A 47 -16.67 -6.76 -15.73
N ARG A 48 -16.24 -7.07 -16.95
CA ARG A 48 -16.74 -8.19 -17.75
C ARG A 48 -15.85 -9.43 -17.62
N GLU A 49 -14.55 -9.20 -17.55
CA GLU A 49 -13.51 -10.20 -17.44
C GLU A 49 -12.32 -9.59 -16.72
N ILE A 50 -11.65 -10.38 -15.89
CA ILE A 50 -10.39 -9.99 -15.25
C ILE A 50 -9.54 -11.24 -15.04
N GLU A 51 -8.30 -11.16 -15.47
CA GLU A 51 -7.31 -12.22 -15.33
C GLU A 51 -5.98 -11.68 -14.84
N MET A 52 -5.14 -12.56 -14.30
CA MET A 52 -3.79 -12.21 -13.86
C MET A 52 -2.78 -12.87 -14.78
N ASP A 53 -1.96 -12.06 -15.43
CA ASP A 53 -0.90 -12.52 -16.33
C ASP A 53 0.42 -11.78 -16.05
N ASP A 54 1.52 -12.53 -15.94
CA ASP A 54 2.88 -12.01 -15.72
C ASP A 54 3.00 -10.87 -14.67
N GLY A 55 2.26 -10.99 -13.56
CA GLY A 55 2.29 -10.03 -12.45
C GLY A 55 1.45 -8.77 -12.65
N HIS A 56 0.69 -8.71 -13.74
CA HIS A 56 -0.31 -7.70 -14.04
C HIS A 56 -1.71 -8.30 -14.00
N PHE A 57 -2.71 -7.45 -13.88
CA PHE A 57 -4.07 -7.83 -14.21
C PHE A 57 -4.45 -7.24 -15.56
N GLU A 58 -5.18 -8.02 -16.35
CA GLU A 58 -5.82 -7.57 -17.58
C GLU A 58 -7.32 -7.67 -17.38
N ALA A 59 -8.03 -6.56 -17.55
CA ALA A 59 -9.46 -6.47 -17.26
C ALA A 59 -10.21 -5.82 -18.42
N LYS A 60 -11.25 -6.51 -18.91
CA LYS A 60 -12.25 -5.89 -19.79
C LYS A 60 -13.27 -5.17 -18.94
N ILE A 61 -13.29 -3.85 -19.07
CA ILE A 61 -14.14 -2.97 -18.28
C ILE A 61 -15.09 -2.16 -19.17
N VAL A 62 -16.25 -1.82 -18.61
CA VAL A 62 -17.23 -0.93 -19.23
C VAL A 62 -17.37 0.32 -18.38
N ASP A 63 -17.21 1.48 -18.99
CA ASP A 63 -17.38 2.77 -18.30
C ASP A 63 -18.86 3.21 -18.25
N THR A 64 -19.11 4.33 -17.57
CA THR A 64 -20.46 4.91 -17.43
C THR A 64 -21.10 5.37 -18.74
N LYS A 65 -20.31 5.48 -19.82
CA LYS A 65 -20.76 5.83 -21.17
C LYS A 65 -20.98 4.60 -22.04
N ASN A 66 -20.93 3.39 -21.47
CA ASN A 66 -21.00 2.10 -22.16
C ASN A 66 -19.85 1.86 -23.14
N VAL A 67 -18.70 2.49 -22.92
CA VAL A 67 -17.49 2.21 -23.71
C VAL A 67 -16.77 1.02 -23.10
N VAL A 68 -16.43 0.04 -23.93
CA VAL A 68 -15.63 -1.13 -23.54
C VAL A 68 -14.15 -0.80 -23.70
N SER A 69 -13.34 -1.21 -22.75
CA SER A 69 -11.89 -1.02 -22.80
C SER A 69 -11.17 -2.17 -22.10
N GLU A 70 -9.99 -2.51 -22.60
CA GLU A 70 -9.04 -3.38 -21.95
C GLU A 70 -8.09 -2.54 -21.08
N ALA A 71 -8.01 -2.89 -19.79
CA ALA A 71 -7.17 -2.23 -18.81
C ALA A 71 -6.05 -3.16 -18.35
N LYS A 72 -4.79 -2.73 -18.52
CA LYS A 72 -3.63 -3.38 -17.92
C LYS A 72 -3.31 -2.70 -16.59
N ILE A 73 -3.22 -3.49 -15.52
CA ILE A 73 -3.18 -3.01 -14.14
C ILE A 73 -1.98 -3.61 -13.42
N ASP A 74 -1.27 -2.80 -12.64
CA ASP A 74 -0.16 -3.27 -11.82
C ASP A 74 -0.65 -4.17 -10.69
N GLY A 75 -0.05 -5.36 -10.55
CA GLY A 75 -0.51 -6.37 -9.61
C GLY A 75 -0.26 -6.04 -8.13
N TYR A 76 0.62 -5.09 -7.81
CA TYR A 76 0.92 -4.73 -6.42
C TYR A 76 0.16 -3.49 -5.96
N THR A 77 0.05 -2.49 -6.83
CA THR A 77 -0.52 -1.18 -6.55
C THR A 77 -1.98 -1.05 -6.96
N GLY A 78 -2.45 -1.86 -7.94
CA GLY A 78 -3.80 -1.73 -8.51
C GLY A 78 -3.96 -0.52 -9.45
N GLU A 79 -2.85 0.12 -9.84
CA GLU A 79 -2.86 1.25 -10.76
C GLU A 79 -3.07 0.78 -12.21
N ILE A 80 -3.92 1.51 -12.95
CA ILE A 80 -4.11 1.25 -14.38
C ILE A 80 -2.89 1.81 -15.11
N LEU A 81 -2.10 0.92 -15.70
CA LEU A 81 -0.90 1.24 -16.46
C LEU A 81 -1.23 1.57 -17.92
N ARG A 82 -2.25 0.93 -18.47
CA ARG A 82 -2.75 1.15 -19.83
C ARG A 82 -4.25 0.96 -19.87
N LEU A 83 -4.93 1.79 -20.67
CA LEU A 83 -6.34 1.65 -20.98
C LEU A 83 -6.53 1.81 -22.49
N GLU A 84 -6.98 0.76 -23.15
CA GLU A 84 -7.19 0.70 -24.59
C GLU A 84 -8.67 0.47 -24.88
N ARG A 85 -9.29 1.29 -25.73
CA ARG A 85 -10.69 1.12 -26.10
C ARG A 85 -10.81 -0.07 -27.05
N GLU A 86 -11.79 -0.93 -26.83
CA GLU A 86 -12.22 -1.91 -27.82
C GLU A 86 -13.22 -1.23 -28.78
N ASP A 87 -12.94 -1.28 -30.08
CA ASP A 87 -13.77 -0.71 -31.16
C ASP A 87 -14.81 -1.72 -31.72
#